data_AF-A0AB34JAC9-F1
#
_entry.id   AF-A0AB34JAC9-F1
#
_cell.length_a   1.000
_cell.length_b   1.000
_cell.length_c   1.000
_cell.angle_alpha   90.00
_cell.angle_beta   90.00
_cell.angle_gamma   90.00
#
_symmetry.space_group_name_H-M   'P 1'
#
loop_
_entity.id
_entity.type
_entity.pdbx_description
1 polymer ?
#
loop_
_entity_poly.entity_id
_entity_poly.type
_entity_poly.pdbx_seq_one_letter_code
_entity_poly.pdbx_strand_id
1 'polypeptide(L)'
;MAAPLHSPPIHSAAVIDGLEDLHALSHALAPHPDAPDSPVTTFDVVRALSTCPSVKSSLELQGMTSPTFEAIEAWLLSRGTVDKAQLASLAPSERRAALLMFHQVERSHCPVDVDEESECVRRTVMYKAAKLLLQAQMLMPKNNWVQQQLAIARVSVLLHSWLRREPYEGVDTHPYPRLQLDVSVSAHSGEGVIRPGSLVRVEMLLIREHAIQPEDSHAKTEDRAALEAYWNYLEGVKPPGTPNSLLAAQPLVVTNPSQKALPAEVTFIAPPAPGTYALRVHIMSASVAGVELEQDVEFAVV
;
A
#
# COMPACT_ATOMS: atom_id res chain seq x y z
N MET A 1 -42.18 11.31 -35.95
CA MET A 1 -40.77 11.33 -36.38
C MET A 1 -39.93 11.59 -35.14
N ALA A 2 -39.32 10.55 -34.58
CA ALA A 2 -38.44 10.66 -33.41
C ALA A 2 -37.00 10.88 -33.90
N ALA A 3 -36.33 11.91 -33.38
CA ALA A 3 -34.93 12.17 -33.64
C ALA A 3 -34.06 11.05 -33.03
N PRO A 4 -32.97 10.62 -33.69
CA PRO A 4 -32.06 9.66 -33.11
C PRO A 4 -31.29 10.30 -31.94
N LEU A 5 -31.33 9.66 -30.77
CA LEU A 5 -30.47 9.97 -29.64
C LEU A 5 -29.02 9.67 -30.01
N HIS A 6 -28.26 10.70 -30.38
CA HIS A 6 -26.81 10.61 -30.39
C HIS A 6 -26.30 10.64 -28.94
N SER A 7 -25.99 9.45 -28.40
CA SER A 7 -25.11 9.35 -27.24
C SER A 7 -23.70 9.79 -27.65
N PRO A 8 -23.04 10.71 -26.92
CA PRO A 8 -21.71 11.18 -27.29
C PRO A 8 -20.67 10.09 -26.99
N PRO A 9 -19.62 9.92 -27.82
CA PRO A 9 -18.55 8.97 -27.61
C PRO A 9 -17.51 9.58 -26.65
N ILE A 10 -17.81 9.64 -25.35
CA ILE A 10 -16.89 10.23 -24.35
C ILE A 10 -16.34 9.16 -23.37
N HIS A 11 -16.83 7.92 -23.44
CA HIS A 11 -16.46 6.88 -22.46
C HIS A 11 -15.43 5.84 -22.95
N SER A 12 -14.96 5.87 -24.20
CA SER A 12 -14.02 4.85 -24.69
C SER A 12 -12.55 5.19 -24.40
N ALA A 13 -12.08 6.39 -24.72
CA ALA A 13 -10.66 6.75 -24.59
C ALA A 13 -10.18 6.75 -23.13
N ALA A 14 -10.89 7.42 -22.22
CA ALA A 14 -10.49 7.49 -20.81
C ALA A 14 -10.54 6.14 -20.06
N VAL A 15 -11.33 5.18 -20.56
CA VAL A 15 -11.37 3.80 -20.03
C VAL A 15 -10.22 2.97 -20.60
N ILE A 16 -9.86 3.18 -21.88
CA ILE A 16 -8.71 2.54 -22.52
C ILE A 16 -7.41 3.01 -21.86
N ASP A 17 -7.21 4.32 -21.69
CA ASP A 17 -6.01 4.89 -21.07
C ASP A 17 -5.81 4.37 -19.63
N GLY A 18 -6.90 4.27 -18.86
CA GLY A 18 -6.83 3.74 -17.49
C GLY A 18 -6.48 2.26 -17.43
N LEU A 19 -6.88 1.45 -18.42
CA LEU A 19 -6.50 0.04 -18.49
C LEU A 19 -5.05 -0.14 -18.93
N GLU A 20 -4.57 0.71 -19.85
CA GLU A 20 -3.17 0.73 -20.28
C GLU A 20 -2.23 1.11 -19.14
N ASP A 21 -2.57 2.15 -18.37
CA ASP A 21 -1.79 2.53 -17.19
C ASP A 21 -1.75 1.42 -16.13
N LEU A 22 -2.88 0.75 -15.88
CA LEU A 22 -2.94 -0.38 -14.95
C LEU A 22 -2.10 -1.55 -15.45
N HIS A 23 -2.11 -1.83 -16.75
CA HIS A 23 -1.27 -2.88 -17.33
C HIS A 23 0.22 -2.52 -17.19
N ALA A 24 0.60 -1.28 -17.51
CA ALA A 24 1.96 -0.78 -17.36
C ALA A 24 2.44 -0.86 -15.91
N LEU A 25 1.62 -0.42 -14.95
CA LEU A 25 1.90 -0.51 -13.51
C LEU A 25 2.05 -1.97 -13.07
N SER A 26 1.16 -2.86 -13.54
CA SER A 26 1.20 -4.28 -13.15
C SER A 26 2.47 -4.96 -13.64
N HIS A 27 2.87 -4.64 -14.87
CA HIS A 27 4.06 -5.20 -15.49
C HIS A 27 5.33 -4.67 -14.84
N ALA A 28 5.40 -3.37 -14.56
CA ALA A 28 6.55 -2.74 -13.94
C ALA A 28 6.79 -3.22 -12.49
N LEU A 29 5.72 -3.61 -11.78
CA LEU A 29 5.79 -4.12 -10.40
C LEU A 29 5.69 -5.65 -10.33
N ALA A 30 5.91 -6.35 -11.44
CA ALA A 30 5.95 -7.81 -11.44
C ALA A 30 7.16 -8.33 -10.64
N PRO A 31 7.02 -9.45 -9.90
CA PRO A 31 8.10 -10.14 -9.23
C PRO A 31 9.30 -10.37 -10.13
N HIS A 32 10.50 -10.14 -9.59
CA HIS A 32 11.73 -10.48 -10.30
C HIS A 32 11.83 -12.00 -10.44
N PRO A 33 12.10 -12.56 -11.64
CA PRO A 33 12.16 -14.02 -11.83
C PRO A 33 13.14 -14.72 -10.89
N ASP A 34 14.30 -14.09 -10.64
CA ASP A 34 15.36 -14.66 -9.78
C ASP A 34 15.18 -14.36 -8.28
N ALA A 35 14.26 -13.45 -7.93
CA ALA A 35 14.00 -13.03 -6.55
C ALA A 35 12.52 -12.64 -6.38
N PRO A 36 11.59 -13.58 -6.54
CA PRO A 36 10.17 -13.28 -6.69
C PRO A 36 9.53 -12.67 -5.43
N ASP A 37 10.12 -12.91 -4.26
CA ASP A 37 9.64 -12.37 -2.98
C ASP A 37 10.46 -11.16 -2.51
N SER A 38 11.33 -10.58 -3.36
CA SER A 38 12.05 -9.36 -3.02
C SER A 38 11.07 -8.22 -2.72
N PRO A 39 11.29 -7.42 -1.66
CA PRO A 39 10.43 -6.30 -1.35
C PRO A 39 10.33 -5.30 -2.51
N VAL A 40 9.11 -4.88 -2.84
CA VAL A 40 8.87 -3.78 -3.77
C VAL A 40 8.96 -2.47 -2.98
N THR A 41 9.92 -1.61 -3.34
CA THR A 41 10.18 -0.38 -2.59
C THR A 41 9.21 0.74 -2.97
N THR A 42 9.11 1.78 -2.14
CA THR A 42 8.41 3.03 -2.49
C THR A 42 8.94 3.60 -3.81
N PHE A 43 10.25 3.51 -4.04
CA PHE A 43 10.86 3.96 -5.29
C PHE A 43 10.38 3.16 -6.49
N ASP A 44 10.26 1.83 -6.37
CA ASP A 44 9.76 1.00 -7.47
C ASP A 44 8.34 1.38 -7.88
N VAL A 45 7.46 1.64 -6.90
CA VAL A 45 6.08 2.08 -7.17
C VAL A 45 6.04 3.47 -7.79
N VAL A 46 6.78 4.44 -7.23
CA VAL A 46 6.84 5.81 -7.79
C VAL A 46 7.42 5.80 -9.21
N ARG A 47 8.49 5.02 -9.44
CA ARG A 47 9.04 4.78 -10.77
C ARG A 47 7.96 4.22 -11.70
N ALA A 48 7.30 3.13 -11.32
CA ALA A 48 6.27 2.50 -12.14
C ALA A 48 5.14 3.49 -12.50
N LEU A 49 4.63 4.24 -11.52
CA LEU A 49 3.63 5.30 -11.73
C LEU A 49 4.13 6.39 -12.67
N SER A 50 5.39 6.82 -12.54
CA SER A 50 5.98 7.83 -13.41
C SER A 50 6.10 7.36 -14.86
N THR A 51 6.16 6.04 -15.08
CA THR A 51 6.22 5.46 -16.43
C THR A 51 4.85 5.30 -17.10
N CYS A 52 3.75 5.42 -16.35
CA CYS A 52 2.38 5.29 -16.86
C CYS A 52 2.07 6.36 -17.93
N PRO A 53 1.52 5.98 -19.10
CA PRO A 53 1.17 6.90 -20.18
C PRO A 53 0.38 8.15 -19.77
N SER A 54 -0.64 8.01 -18.92
CA SER A 54 -1.45 9.17 -18.52
C SER A 54 -0.69 10.14 -17.60
N VAL A 55 0.30 9.65 -16.85
CA VAL A 55 1.15 10.49 -15.99
C VAL A 55 2.17 11.24 -16.85
N LYS A 56 2.80 10.56 -17.81
CA LYS A 56 3.75 11.15 -18.76
C LYS A 56 3.15 12.30 -19.56
N SER A 57 1.97 12.07 -20.16
CA SER A 57 1.28 13.08 -20.99
C SER A 57 0.92 14.34 -20.20
N SER A 58 0.71 14.25 -18.88
CA SER A 58 0.46 15.43 -18.04
C SER A 58 1.67 16.35 -17.89
N LEU A 59 2.88 15.84 -18.09
CA LEU A 59 4.12 16.62 -18.00
C LEU A 59 4.58 17.18 -19.34
N GLU A 60 4.13 16.60 -20.45
CA GLU A 60 4.46 17.08 -21.79
C GLU A 60 3.67 18.34 -22.16
N LEU A 61 2.55 18.60 -21.47
CA LEU A 61 1.64 19.70 -21.76
C LEU A 61 1.85 20.97 -20.91
N GLN A 62 2.67 20.91 -19.85
CA GLN A 62 2.81 22.00 -18.87
C GLN A 62 4.30 22.19 -18.52
N GLY A 63 4.84 23.36 -18.88
CA GLY A 63 6.27 23.65 -18.82
C GLY A 63 6.70 24.18 -17.46
N MET A 64 7.08 23.30 -16.54
CA MET A 64 7.69 23.73 -15.28
C MET A 64 9.14 24.19 -15.46
N THR A 65 9.61 25.06 -14.55
CA THR A 65 10.97 25.62 -14.61
C THR A 65 12.03 24.63 -14.09
N SER A 66 13.20 24.57 -14.75
CA SER A 66 14.34 23.71 -14.37
C SER A 66 14.85 23.90 -12.93
N PRO A 67 14.93 25.13 -12.37
CA PRO A 67 15.52 25.37 -11.05
C PRO A 67 14.77 24.69 -9.90
N THR A 68 13.44 24.63 -9.97
CA THR A 68 12.62 24.01 -8.92
C THR A 68 12.86 22.50 -8.85
N PHE A 69 13.00 21.83 -10.00
CA PHE A 69 13.33 20.40 -10.05
C PHE A 69 14.72 20.10 -9.52
N GLU A 70 15.71 20.92 -9.87
CA GLU A 70 17.09 20.76 -9.40
C GLU A 70 17.17 20.91 -7.88
N ALA A 71 16.42 21.86 -7.31
CA ALA A 71 16.32 22.06 -5.86
C ALA A 71 15.65 20.86 -5.15
N ILE A 72 14.53 20.36 -5.68
CA ILE A 72 13.85 19.17 -5.14
C ILE A 72 14.78 17.96 -5.19
N GLU A 73 15.43 17.72 -6.32
CA GLU A 73 16.32 16.59 -6.51
C GLU A 73 17.52 16.65 -5.57
N ALA A 74 18.20 17.80 -5.50
CA ALA A 74 19.34 17.98 -4.61
C ALA A 74 18.96 17.72 -3.14
N TRP A 75 17.78 18.18 -2.72
CA TRP A 75 17.27 17.94 -1.39
C TRP A 75 16.99 16.45 -1.12
N LEU A 76 16.26 15.77 -2.03
CA LEU A 76 15.94 14.34 -1.89
C LEU A 76 17.20 13.46 -1.86
N LEU A 77 18.21 13.77 -2.69
CA LEU A 77 19.50 13.09 -2.69
C LEU A 77 20.27 13.32 -1.38
N SER A 78 20.24 14.54 -0.83
CA SER A 78 20.92 14.86 0.44
C SER A 78 20.33 14.11 1.65
N ARG A 79 19.05 13.74 1.57
CA ARG A 79 18.33 12.98 2.60
C ARG A 79 18.48 11.47 2.45
N GLY A 80 18.99 11.00 1.31
CA GLY A 80 19.03 9.57 0.98
C GLY A 80 17.66 8.97 0.69
N THR A 81 16.63 9.79 0.46
CA THR A 81 15.27 9.33 0.13
C THR A 81 15.23 8.63 -1.23
N VAL A 82 16.11 9.04 -2.15
CA VAL A 82 16.27 8.47 -3.49
C VAL A 82 17.74 8.34 -3.84
N ASP A 83 18.10 7.33 -4.64
CA ASP A 83 19.46 7.16 -5.13
C ASP A 83 19.69 7.88 -6.47
N LYS A 84 20.92 8.39 -6.66
CA LYS A 84 21.29 9.13 -7.87
C LYS A 84 21.30 8.25 -9.12
N ALA A 85 21.79 7.01 -9.01
CA ALA A 85 21.81 6.10 -10.15
C ALA A 85 20.38 5.66 -10.52
N GLN A 86 19.53 5.46 -9.50
CA GLN A 86 18.10 5.20 -9.70
C GLN A 86 17.41 6.34 -10.47
N LEU A 87 17.58 7.61 -10.08
CA LEU A 87 17.00 8.74 -10.80
C LEU A 87 17.59 8.91 -12.21
N ALA A 88 18.88 8.65 -12.39
CA ALA A 88 19.54 8.75 -13.69
C ALA A 88 19.06 7.69 -14.69
N SER A 89 18.47 6.59 -14.22
CA SER A 89 17.90 5.54 -15.09
C SER A 89 16.56 5.92 -15.73
N LEU A 90 15.91 7.00 -15.27
CA LEU A 90 14.59 7.43 -15.73
C LEU A 90 14.70 8.39 -16.92
N ALA A 91 13.73 8.31 -17.84
CA ALA A 91 13.60 9.33 -18.88
C ALA A 91 13.29 10.70 -18.27
N PRO A 92 13.59 11.83 -18.94
CA PRO A 92 13.42 13.15 -18.36
C PRO A 92 12.01 13.45 -17.82
N SER A 93 10.95 13.03 -18.53
CA SER A 93 9.57 13.20 -18.08
C SER A 93 9.23 12.30 -16.88
N GLU A 94 9.70 11.06 -16.88
CA GLU A 94 9.52 10.10 -15.78
C GLU A 94 10.21 10.60 -14.50
N ARG A 95 11.46 11.05 -14.62
CA ARG A 95 12.22 11.62 -13.51
C ARG A 95 11.50 12.80 -12.89
N ARG A 96 10.95 13.70 -13.72
CA ARG A 96 10.16 14.85 -13.25
C ARG A 96 8.90 14.42 -12.50
N ALA A 97 8.14 13.45 -13.03
CA ALA A 97 6.98 12.89 -12.34
C ALA A 97 7.38 12.28 -10.99
N ALA A 98 8.44 11.47 -10.96
CA ALA A 98 8.94 10.82 -9.77
C ALA A 98 9.35 11.86 -8.71
N LEU A 99 10.11 12.89 -9.08
CA LEU A 99 10.53 13.97 -8.18
C LEU A 99 9.33 14.71 -7.58
N LEU A 100 8.28 14.97 -8.37
CA LEU A 100 7.05 15.61 -7.88
C LEU A 100 6.29 14.72 -6.89
N MET A 101 6.23 13.41 -7.13
CA MET A 101 5.62 12.45 -6.21
C MET A 101 6.42 12.37 -4.91
N PHE A 102 7.75 12.27 -4.98
CA PHE A 102 8.62 12.24 -3.79
C PHE A 102 8.58 13.56 -3.01
N HIS A 103 8.60 14.70 -3.70
CA HIS A 103 8.40 16.01 -3.07
C HIS A 103 7.08 16.06 -2.32
N GLN A 104 6.00 15.51 -2.90
CA GLN A 104 4.73 15.41 -2.20
C GLN A 104 4.79 14.49 -0.98
N VAL A 105 5.45 13.32 -1.07
CA VAL A 105 5.62 12.40 0.07
C VAL A 105 6.46 13.03 1.19
N GLU A 106 7.37 13.95 0.88
CA GLU A 106 8.29 14.55 1.84
C GLU A 106 7.95 16.02 2.16
N ARG A 107 6.78 16.51 1.74
CA ARG A 107 6.48 17.96 1.73
C ARG A 107 6.59 18.62 3.11
N SER A 108 6.24 17.90 4.18
CA SER A 108 6.35 18.40 5.57
C SER A 108 7.79 18.67 6.00
N HIS A 109 8.77 18.06 5.32
CA HIS A 109 10.19 18.14 5.63
C HIS A 109 11.02 18.81 4.54
N CYS A 110 10.48 18.91 3.32
CA CYS A 110 11.15 19.54 2.19
C CYS A 110 10.95 21.07 2.21
N PRO A 111 12.01 21.87 2.35
CA PRO A 111 11.93 23.33 2.41
C PRO A 111 11.79 23.98 1.03
N VAL A 112 11.71 23.18 -0.04
CA VAL A 112 11.65 23.70 -1.41
C VAL A 112 10.21 24.10 -1.73
N ASP A 113 9.98 25.39 -1.81
CA ASP A 113 8.76 25.97 -2.34
C ASP A 113 8.68 25.77 -3.86
N VAL A 114 7.50 25.41 -4.31
CA VAL A 114 7.14 25.20 -5.71
C VAL A 114 6.23 26.34 -6.13
N ASP A 115 6.52 26.93 -7.29
CA ASP A 115 5.69 27.99 -7.87
C ASP A 115 4.27 27.49 -8.21
N GLU A 116 3.32 28.40 -8.43
CA GLU A 116 1.90 28.04 -8.66
C GLU A 116 1.69 27.12 -9.87
N GLU A 117 2.49 27.28 -10.92
CA GLU A 117 2.41 26.43 -12.12
C GLU A 117 2.90 25.01 -11.81
N SER A 118 4.06 24.89 -11.17
CA SER A 118 4.61 23.63 -10.68
C SER A 118 3.67 22.93 -9.68
N GLU A 119 3.00 23.69 -8.82
CA GLU A 119 1.97 23.20 -7.90
C GLU A 119 0.74 22.64 -8.64
N CYS A 120 0.31 23.28 -9.72
CA CYS A 120 -0.81 22.81 -10.55
C CYS A 120 -0.46 21.47 -11.23
N VAL A 121 0.73 21.38 -11.82
CA VAL A 121 1.25 20.16 -12.44
C VAL A 121 1.37 19.04 -11.41
N ARG A 122 1.98 19.34 -10.26
CA ARG A 122 2.15 18.40 -9.15
C ARG A 122 0.81 17.81 -8.72
N ARG A 123 -0.21 18.65 -8.47
CA ARG A 123 -1.57 18.16 -8.12
C ARG A 123 -2.17 17.25 -9.18
N THR A 124 -1.96 17.56 -10.46
CA THR A 124 -2.46 16.75 -11.58
C THR A 124 -1.80 15.37 -11.60
N VAL A 125 -0.47 15.33 -11.45
CA VAL A 125 0.31 14.08 -11.33
C VAL A 125 -0.17 13.28 -10.13
N MET A 126 -0.36 13.92 -8.96
CA MET A 126 -0.81 13.25 -7.75
C MET A 126 -2.22 12.67 -7.86
N TYR A 127 -3.15 13.42 -8.46
CA TYR A 127 -4.52 12.94 -8.67
C TYR A 127 -4.55 11.69 -9.55
N LYS A 128 -3.78 11.69 -10.64
CA LYS A 128 -3.65 10.52 -11.53
C LYS A 128 -3.00 9.34 -10.82
N ALA A 129 -1.88 9.56 -10.12
CA ALA A 129 -1.20 8.53 -9.35
C ALA A 129 -2.12 7.90 -8.28
N ALA A 130 -2.80 8.71 -7.48
CA ALA A 130 -3.73 8.24 -6.46
C ALA A 130 -4.90 7.44 -7.07
N LYS A 131 -5.47 7.90 -8.19
CA LYS A 131 -6.52 7.17 -8.91
C LYS A 131 -6.01 5.82 -9.40
N LEU A 132 -4.83 5.77 -10.00
CA LEU A 132 -4.24 4.53 -10.51
C LEU A 132 -3.96 3.54 -9.38
N LEU A 133 -3.43 4.00 -8.25
CA LEU A 133 -3.20 3.13 -7.09
C LEU A 133 -4.50 2.56 -6.51
N LEU A 134 -5.55 3.38 -6.38
CA LEU A 134 -6.87 2.90 -5.95
C LEU A 134 -7.43 1.87 -6.93
N GLN A 135 -7.33 2.12 -8.23
CA GLN A 135 -7.76 1.18 -9.25
C GLN A 135 -6.92 -0.11 -9.22
N ALA A 136 -5.61 -0.02 -8.98
CA ALA A 136 -4.72 -1.17 -8.89
C ALA A 136 -5.07 -2.06 -7.69
N GLN A 137 -5.39 -1.47 -6.53
CA GLN A 137 -5.89 -2.21 -5.37
C GLN A 137 -7.17 -2.99 -5.67
N MET A 138 -8.05 -2.44 -6.52
CA MET A 138 -9.31 -3.09 -6.90
C MET A 138 -9.15 -4.12 -8.03
N LEU A 139 -8.21 -3.91 -8.96
CA LEU A 139 -8.17 -4.61 -10.26
C LEU A 139 -6.94 -5.50 -10.50
N MET A 140 -5.88 -5.37 -9.69
CA MET A 140 -4.75 -6.33 -9.67
C MET A 140 -4.89 -7.61 -8.81
N PRO A 141 -6.04 -7.99 -8.22
CA PRO A 141 -6.16 -9.29 -7.55
C PRO A 141 -6.05 -10.51 -8.49
N LYS A 142 -5.79 -10.33 -9.79
CA LYS A 142 -5.55 -11.45 -10.71
C LYS A 142 -4.19 -12.12 -10.46
N ASN A 143 -3.19 -11.35 -10.05
CA ASN A 143 -1.83 -11.86 -9.82
C ASN A 143 -1.59 -12.20 -8.34
N ASN A 144 -2.28 -11.50 -7.43
CA ASN A 144 -2.22 -11.68 -5.98
C ASN A 144 -0.79 -11.73 -5.42
N TRP A 145 0.19 -11.02 -5.99
CA TRP A 145 1.54 -11.02 -5.46
C TRP A 145 1.62 -10.13 -4.21
N VAL A 146 2.08 -10.71 -3.10
CA VAL A 146 2.10 -10.03 -1.79
C VAL A 146 2.87 -8.72 -1.85
N GLN A 147 4.11 -8.76 -2.32
CA GLN A 147 5.01 -7.60 -2.30
C GLN A 147 4.47 -6.43 -3.14
N GLN A 148 3.87 -6.71 -4.29
CA GLN A 148 3.22 -5.70 -5.13
C GLN A 148 2.03 -5.06 -4.41
N GLN A 149 1.12 -5.87 -3.85
CA GLN A 149 -0.09 -5.37 -3.18
C GLN A 149 0.25 -4.54 -1.94
N LEU A 150 1.23 -4.97 -1.14
CA LEU A 150 1.70 -4.22 0.01
C LEU A 150 2.34 -2.90 -0.39
N ALA A 151 3.20 -2.89 -1.40
CA ALA A 151 3.84 -1.67 -1.85
C ALA A 151 2.82 -0.66 -2.40
N ILE A 152 1.85 -1.12 -3.20
CA ILE A 152 0.73 -0.29 -3.66
C ILE A 152 -0.07 0.26 -2.48
N ALA A 153 -0.38 -0.56 -1.47
CA ALA A 153 -1.10 -0.11 -0.28
C ALA A 153 -0.33 0.95 0.53
N ARG A 154 0.96 0.70 0.79
CA ARG A 154 1.85 1.63 1.51
C ARG A 154 1.94 2.97 0.79
N VAL A 155 2.17 2.96 -0.52
CA VAL A 155 2.26 4.20 -1.31
C VAL A 155 0.89 4.88 -1.42
N SER A 156 -0.22 4.15 -1.54
CA SER A 156 -1.56 4.75 -1.49
C SER A 156 -1.77 5.55 -0.21
N VAL A 157 -1.40 5.01 0.94
CA VAL A 157 -1.48 5.74 2.22
C VAL A 157 -0.58 6.96 2.19
N LEU A 158 0.67 6.81 1.76
CA LEU A 158 1.63 7.89 1.58
C LEU A 158 1.26 8.89 0.49
N LEU A 159 0.22 8.69 -0.32
CA LEU A 159 -0.29 9.71 -1.24
C LEU A 159 -1.65 10.25 -0.78
N HIS A 160 -2.43 9.45 -0.04
CA HIS A 160 -3.76 9.79 0.45
C HIS A 160 -3.76 10.60 1.76
N SER A 161 -2.84 10.31 2.69
CA SER A 161 -2.68 11.10 3.93
C SER A 161 -2.52 12.60 3.64
N TRP A 162 -2.07 12.94 2.43
CA TRP A 162 -1.84 14.29 1.92
C TRP A 162 -3.06 14.98 1.31
N LEU A 163 -4.12 14.25 0.94
CA LEU A 163 -5.41 14.89 0.59
C LEU A 163 -6.05 15.53 1.81
N ARG A 164 -5.70 15.07 3.01
CA ARG A 164 -6.07 15.68 4.29
C ARG A 164 -4.92 16.60 4.71
N ARG A 165 -5.17 17.91 4.68
CA ARG A 165 -4.19 19.00 4.88
C ARG A 165 -3.49 19.05 6.25
N GLU A 166 -3.60 18.05 7.11
CA GLU A 166 -3.07 18.16 8.48
C GLU A 166 -1.78 17.34 8.64
N PRO A 167 -0.64 17.99 8.92
CA PRO A 167 0.55 17.27 9.35
C PRO A 167 0.22 16.54 10.65
N TYR A 168 0.55 15.25 10.70
CA TYR A 168 0.42 14.45 11.92
C TYR A 168 1.53 14.86 12.90
N GLU A 169 1.30 15.94 13.65
CA GLU A 169 2.14 16.31 14.78
C GLU A 169 1.82 15.39 15.97
N GLY A 170 2.69 14.41 16.26
CA GLY A 170 2.49 13.57 17.46
C GLY A 170 3.33 12.31 17.61
N VAL A 171 4.44 12.14 16.89
CA VAL A 171 5.15 10.84 16.86
C VAL A 171 5.96 10.54 18.13
N ASP A 172 6.26 11.53 18.97
CA ASP A 172 7.22 11.34 20.09
C ASP A 172 6.60 10.94 21.44
N THR A 173 5.27 10.87 21.57
CA THR A 173 4.62 10.54 22.87
C THR A 173 3.88 9.22 22.91
N HIS A 174 3.74 8.52 21.78
CA HIS A 174 3.10 7.21 21.78
C HIS A 174 4.13 6.13 22.11
N PRO A 175 3.86 5.27 23.13
CA PRO A 175 4.74 4.15 23.42
C PRO A 175 4.85 3.30 22.16
N TYR A 176 6.10 2.96 21.78
CA TYR A 176 6.35 2.11 20.63
C TYR A 176 5.53 0.81 20.77
N PRO A 177 4.66 0.46 19.81
CA PRO A 177 3.76 -0.66 19.95
C PRO A 177 4.52 -1.96 20.22
N ARG A 178 4.26 -2.55 21.38
CA ARG A 178 4.69 -3.91 21.74
C ARG A 178 3.53 -4.84 21.50
N LEU A 179 3.74 -5.78 20.58
CA LEU A 179 2.72 -6.66 20.06
C LEU A 179 3.14 -8.11 20.25
N GLN A 180 2.17 -8.98 20.56
CA GLN A 180 2.30 -10.43 20.42
C GLN A 180 1.13 -10.94 19.56
N LEU A 181 1.33 -12.04 18.87
CA LEU A 181 0.33 -12.62 17.98
C LEU A 181 0.17 -14.11 18.31
N ASP A 182 -1.08 -14.53 18.52
CA ASP A 182 -1.46 -15.94 18.52
C ASP A 182 -2.31 -16.21 17.28
N VAL A 183 -2.07 -17.34 16.60
CA VAL A 183 -2.77 -17.71 15.36
C VAL A 183 -3.24 -19.17 15.45
N SER A 184 -4.46 -19.41 15.00
CA SER A 184 -4.99 -20.76 14.74
C SER A 184 -5.60 -20.83 13.35
N VAL A 185 -5.51 -22.00 12.71
CA VAL A 185 -6.06 -22.27 11.39
C VAL A 185 -7.01 -23.46 11.49
N SER A 186 -8.24 -23.30 10.99
CA SER A 186 -9.26 -24.34 11.05
C SER A 186 -10.14 -24.33 9.79
N ALA A 187 -10.87 -25.43 9.57
CA ALA A 187 -11.97 -25.41 8.61
C ALA A 187 -13.05 -24.42 9.06
N HIS A 188 -13.61 -23.64 8.14
CA HIS A 188 -14.71 -22.72 8.48
C HIS A 188 -16.00 -23.46 8.85
N SER A 189 -16.20 -24.68 8.34
CA SER A 189 -17.35 -25.53 8.67
C SER A 189 -17.34 -26.04 10.11
N GLY A 190 -16.24 -25.92 10.84
CA GLY A 190 -16.06 -26.46 12.19
C GLY A 190 -15.79 -27.97 12.24
N GLU A 191 -15.75 -28.68 11.10
CA GLU A 191 -15.52 -30.14 11.03
C GLU A 191 -14.07 -30.57 11.32
N GLY A 192 -13.18 -29.65 11.71
CA GLY A 192 -11.78 -29.92 12.06
C GLY A 192 -10.87 -30.31 10.89
N VAL A 193 -11.43 -30.70 9.73
CA VAL A 193 -10.68 -31.11 8.53
C VAL A 193 -10.87 -30.08 7.41
N ILE A 194 -9.76 -29.54 6.90
CA ILE A 194 -9.77 -28.63 5.75
C ILE A 194 -9.74 -29.45 4.47
N ARG A 195 -10.76 -29.30 3.63
CA ARG A 195 -10.88 -30.01 2.34
C ARG A 195 -10.37 -29.15 1.17
N PRO A 196 -9.96 -29.74 0.05
CA PRO A 196 -9.59 -28.98 -1.14
C PRO A 196 -10.70 -28.03 -1.60
N GLY A 197 -10.35 -26.77 -1.87
CA GLY A 197 -11.30 -25.73 -2.30
C GLY A 197 -12.34 -25.30 -1.25
N SER A 198 -12.26 -25.81 -0.01
CA SER A 198 -13.15 -25.38 1.08
C SER A 198 -12.71 -24.04 1.68
N LEU A 199 -13.62 -23.38 2.40
CA LEU A 199 -13.30 -22.15 3.11
C LEU A 199 -12.51 -22.47 4.38
N VAL A 200 -11.32 -21.87 4.49
CA VAL A 200 -10.44 -21.93 5.66
C VAL A 200 -10.67 -20.69 6.49
N ARG A 201 -10.64 -20.85 7.81
CA ARG A 201 -10.72 -19.79 8.80
C ARG A 201 -9.39 -19.68 9.52
N VAL A 202 -8.86 -18.48 9.60
CA VAL A 202 -7.67 -18.12 10.37
C VAL A 202 -8.13 -17.20 11.49
N GLU A 203 -8.07 -17.69 12.72
CA GLU A 203 -8.36 -16.89 13.91
C GLU A 203 -7.04 -16.36 14.46
N MET A 204 -7.02 -15.08 14.78
CA MET A 204 -5.83 -14.38 15.26
C MET A 204 -6.19 -13.60 16.52
N LEU A 205 -5.27 -13.58 17.47
CA LEU A 205 -5.36 -12.75 18.67
C LEU A 205 -4.12 -11.86 18.73
N LEU A 206 -4.30 -10.58 18.40
CA LEU A 206 -3.26 -9.57 18.56
C LEU A 206 -3.28 -9.04 20.00
N ILE A 207 -2.20 -9.25 20.73
CA ILE A 207 -2.03 -8.79 22.11
C ILE A 207 -1.18 -7.52 22.10
N ARG A 208 -1.77 -6.41 22.56
CA ARG A 208 -1.16 -5.09 22.70
C ARG A 208 -0.59 -4.95 24.12
N GLU A 209 0.67 -5.29 24.33
CA GLU A 209 1.33 -5.20 25.64
C GLU A 209 1.42 -3.75 26.17
N HIS A 210 1.38 -2.79 25.25
CA HIS A 210 1.45 -1.37 25.50
C HIS A 210 0.08 -0.72 25.71
N ALA A 211 -1.01 -1.50 25.68
CA ALA A 211 -2.35 -0.98 25.95
C ALA A 211 -2.41 -0.38 27.37
N ILE A 212 -2.94 0.85 27.47
CA ILE A 212 -2.98 1.61 28.72
C ILE A 212 -3.90 0.89 29.71
N GLN A 213 -3.42 0.65 30.94
CA GLN A 213 -4.28 0.07 31.97
C GLN A 213 -5.42 1.05 32.31
N PRO A 214 -6.65 0.56 32.51
CA PRO A 214 -7.81 1.43 32.78
C PRO A 214 -7.60 2.39 33.96
N GLU A 215 -6.75 2.00 34.91
CA GLU A 215 -6.43 2.74 36.13
C GLU A 215 -5.42 3.88 35.96
N ASP A 216 -4.67 3.93 34.85
CA ASP A 216 -3.76 5.03 34.51
C ASP A 216 -4.41 6.12 33.63
N SER A 217 -5.68 5.93 33.27
CA SER A 217 -6.47 6.79 32.37
C SER A 217 -6.99 8.07 33.06
N HIS A 218 -6.09 8.92 33.57
CA HIS A 218 -6.46 10.27 34.03
C HIS A 218 -6.42 11.34 32.93
N ALA A 219 -6.04 10.98 31.70
CA ALA A 219 -6.01 11.91 30.58
C ALA A 219 -7.36 11.94 29.85
N LYS A 220 -8.03 13.10 29.94
CA LYS A 220 -9.11 13.48 29.02
C LYS A 220 -8.56 13.56 27.59
N THR A 221 -8.62 12.48 26.83
CA THR A 221 -8.34 12.49 25.39
C THR A 221 -9.64 12.25 24.61
N GLU A 222 -10.59 13.18 24.74
CA GLU A 222 -11.84 13.13 23.96
C GLU A 222 -11.67 13.65 22.52
N ASP A 223 -10.61 14.38 22.17
CA ASP A 223 -10.58 15.05 20.85
C ASP A 223 -9.57 14.53 19.81
N ARG A 224 -8.56 13.75 20.19
CA ARG A 224 -7.57 13.23 19.21
C ARG A 224 -6.91 11.93 19.69
N ALA A 225 -7.70 10.91 20.01
CA ALA A 225 -7.12 9.57 20.05
C ALA A 225 -6.68 9.24 18.61
N ALA A 226 -5.38 9.33 18.34
CA ALA A 226 -4.77 8.73 17.18
C ALA A 226 -5.30 7.29 17.10
N LEU A 227 -6.17 7.01 16.12
CA LEU A 227 -6.71 5.68 15.93
C LEU A 227 -5.52 4.77 15.60
N GLU A 228 -5.10 4.00 16.60
CA GLU A 228 -4.14 2.95 16.39
C GLU A 228 -4.81 1.92 15.46
N ALA A 229 -4.16 1.64 14.34
CA ALA A 229 -4.66 0.72 13.36
C ALA A 229 -3.54 -0.19 12.88
N TYR A 230 -3.91 -1.41 12.53
CA TYR A 230 -3.02 -2.40 11.96
C TYR A 230 -3.62 -2.94 10.66
N TRP A 231 -2.73 -3.30 9.75
CA TRP A 231 -3.05 -4.04 8.55
C TRP A 231 -2.72 -5.51 8.80
N ASN A 232 -3.74 -6.35 8.87
CA ASN A 232 -3.59 -7.78 8.97
C ASN A 232 -3.69 -8.40 7.58
N TYR A 233 -2.74 -9.26 7.20
CA TYR A 233 -2.81 -9.96 5.93
C TYR A 233 -2.19 -11.36 5.98
N LEU A 234 -2.70 -12.21 5.09
CA LEU A 234 -2.34 -13.60 4.97
C LEU A 234 -1.52 -13.81 3.68
N GLU A 235 -0.31 -14.30 3.85
CA GLU A 235 0.60 -14.67 2.78
C GLU A 235 0.65 -16.20 2.63
N GLY A 236 0.22 -16.70 1.48
CA GLY A 236 0.40 -18.08 1.07
C GLY A 236 1.84 -18.28 0.61
N VAL A 237 2.63 -18.97 1.44
CA VAL A 237 4.05 -19.25 1.18
C VAL A 237 4.15 -20.35 0.13
N LYS A 238 4.87 -20.06 -0.95
CA LYS A 238 5.06 -20.96 -2.07
C LYS A 238 6.48 -21.53 -2.12
N PRO A 239 6.72 -22.58 -2.93
CA PRO A 239 8.06 -23.10 -3.13
C PRO A 239 9.01 -22.01 -3.65
N PRO A 240 10.32 -22.11 -3.34
CA PRO A 240 11.33 -21.18 -3.83
C PRO A 240 11.24 -20.99 -5.36
N GLY A 241 11.36 -19.74 -5.81
CA GLY A 241 11.26 -19.38 -7.23
C GLY A 241 9.83 -19.12 -7.71
N THR A 242 8.82 -19.22 -6.85
CA THR A 242 7.43 -18.81 -7.16
C THR A 242 7.00 -17.69 -6.23
N PRO A 243 6.45 -16.56 -6.73
CA PRO A 243 6.05 -15.46 -5.87
C PRO A 243 4.90 -15.85 -4.95
N ASN A 244 5.06 -15.51 -3.68
CA ASN A 244 4.05 -15.71 -2.65
C ASN A 244 2.75 -14.97 -2.97
N SER A 245 1.64 -15.49 -2.46
CA SER A 245 0.31 -14.98 -2.75
C SER A 245 -0.37 -14.31 -1.57
N LEU A 246 -0.93 -13.13 -1.78
CA LEU A 246 -1.84 -12.50 -0.83
C LEU A 246 -3.17 -13.26 -0.86
N LEU A 247 -3.46 -13.99 0.20
CA LEU A 247 -4.68 -14.81 0.28
C LEU A 247 -5.87 -14.00 0.77
N ALA A 248 -5.63 -13.11 1.74
CA ALA A 248 -6.63 -12.21 2.29
C ALA A 248 -5.97 -11.09 3.10
N ALA A 249 -6.71 -10.00 3.33
CA ALA A 249 -6.29 -8.91 4.20
C ALA A 249 -7.51 -8.28 4.90
N GLN A 250 -7.29 -7.81 6.12
CA GLN A 250 -8.30 -7.15 6.93
C GLN A 250 -7.67 -6.01 7.75
N PRO A 251 -8.20 -4.78 7.68
CA PRO A 251 -7.79 -3.72 8.59
C PRO A 251 -8.31 -4.01 10.01
N LEU A 252 -7.46 -3.80 11.01
CA LEU A 252 -7.79 -3.87 12.42
C LEU A 252 -7.69 -2.48 13.02
N VAL A 253 -8.81 -1.93 13.49
CA VAL A 253 -8.85 -0.59 14.08
C VAL A 253 -9.07 -0.72 15.59
N VAL A 254 -8.18 -0.13 16.37
CA VAL A 254 -8.33 -0.02 17.82
C VAL A 254 -9.31 1.10 18.11
N THR A 255 -10.49 0.73 18.59
CA THR A 255 -11.51 1.70 19.03
C THR A 255 -11.37 2.06 20.51
N ASN A 256 -10.69 1.22 21.30
CA ASN A 256 -10.44 1.44 22.71
C ASN A 256 -8.93 1.32 23.02
N PRO A 257 -8.26 2.41 23.42
CA PRO A 257 -6.83 2.41 23.76
C PRO A 257 -6.43 1.38 24.83
N SER A 258 -7.34 1.07 25.77
CA SER A 258 -7.11 0.09 26.84
C SER A 258 -7.39 -1.36 26.44
N GLN A 259 -7.86 -1.61 25.21
CA GLN A 259 -8.14 -2.97 24.73
C GLN A 259 -6.83 -3.74 24.52
N LYS A 260 -6.46 -4.57 25.50
CA LYS A 260 -5.23 -5.37 25.42
C LYS A 260 -5.26 -6.44 24.33
N ALA A 261 -6.40 -7.08 24.08
CA ALA A 261 -6.50 -8.17 23.12
C ALA A 261 -7.47 -7.81 21.99
N LEU A 262 -7.00 -7.93 20.74
CA LEU A 262 -7.74 -7.60 19.53
C LEU A 262 -7.90 -8.88 18.70
N PRO A 263 -9.05 -9.57 18.79
CA PRO A 263 -9.33 -10.73 17.96
C PRO A 263 -9.58 -10.31 16.52
N ALA A 264 -9.10 -11.12 15.58
CA ALA A 264 -9.33 -10.96 14.16
C ALA A 264 -9.63 -12.33 13.52
N GLU A 265 -10.49 -12.33 12.50
CA GLU A 265 -10.81 -13.52 11.73
C GLU A 265 -10.73 -13.20 10.26
N VAL A 266 -9.94 -13.98 9.54
CA VAL A 266 -9.81 -13.87 8.09
C VAL A 266 -10.08 -15.23 7.47
N THR A 267 -10.77 -15.24 6.34
CA THR A 267 -11.09 -16.47 5.60
C THR A 267 -10.50 -16.44 4.20
N PHE A 268 -10.15 -17.62 3.69
CA PHE A 268 -9.64 -17.79 2.33
C PHE A 268 -10.01 -19.18 1.80
N ILE A 269 -9.89 -19.39 0.49
CA ILE A 269 -10.19 -20.67 -0.14
C ILE A 269 -8.95 -21.57 -0.09
N ALA A 270 -9.09 -22.77 0.48
CA ALA A 270 -8.03 -23.77 0.54
C ALA A 270 -7.53 -24.11 -0.88
N PRO A 271 -6.23 -24.43 -1.02
CA PRO A 271 -5.69 -24.98 -2.27
C PRO A 271 -6.53 -26.15 -2.81
N PRO A 272 -6.63 -26.32 -4.14
CA PRO A 272 -7.46 -27.35 -4.75
C PRO A 272 -6.84 -28.76 -4.70
N ALA A 273 -5.59 -28.87 -4.25
CA ALA A 273 -4.91 -30.15 -4.09
C ALA A 273 -4.74 -30.47 -2.59
N PRO A 274 -4.84 -31.75 -2.19
CA PRO A 274 -4.43 -32.18 -0.87
C PRO A 274 -2.92 -31.98 -0.64
N GLY A 275 -2.53 -31.68 0.59
CA GLY A 275 -1.13 -31.48 0.96
C GLY A 275 -0.95 -30.62 2.22
N THR A 276 0.29 -30.49 2.66
CA THR A 276 0.67 -29.53 3.72
C THR A 276 1.07 -28.22 3.07
N TYR A 277 0.53 -27.12 3.60
CA TYR A 277 0.76 -25.78 3.09
C TYR A 277 1.26 -24.87 4.20
N ALA A 278 2.14 -23.93 3.85
CA ALA A 278 2.64 -22.91 4.75
C ALA A 278 1.90 -21.59 4.52
N LEU A 279 1.52 -20.96 5.62
CA LEU A 279 0.84 -19.67 5.70
C LEU A 279 1.68 -18.75 6.58
N ARG A 280 1.95 -17.54 6.11
CA ARG A 280 2.53 -16.48 6.93
C ARG A 280 1.47 -15.45 7.25
N VAL A 281 1.25 -15.20 8.53
CA VAL A 281 0.36 -14.15 9.03
C VAL A 281 1.18 -12.93 9.35
N HIS A 282 0.72 -11.78 8.89
CA HIS A 282 1.40 -10.51 9.07
C HIS A 282 0.50 -9.49 9.76
N ILE A 283 1.07 -8.77 10.72
CA ILE A 283 0.46 -7.59 11.35
C ILE A 283 1.41 -6.42 11.16
N MET A 284 1.02 -5.46 10.35
CA MET A 284 1.78 -4.22 10.12
C MET A 284 1.04 -3.04 10.75
N SER A 285 1.72 -2.20 11.54
CA SER A 285 1.09 -0.98 12.03
C SER A 285 0.84 0.01 10.88
N ALA A 286 -0.37 0.53 10.81
CA ALA A 286 -0.74 1.63 9.91
C ALA A 286 -0.46 3.01 10.55
N SER A 287 -0.18 3.05 11.85
CA SER A 287 0.00 4.28 12.63
C SER A 287 1.46 4.56 12.99
N VAL A 288 2.31 3.53 13.09
CA VAL A 288 3.73 3.65 13.48
C VAL A 288 4.62 2.87 12.50
N ALA A 289 5.58 3.55 11.87
CA ALA A 289 6.50 2.92 10.94
C ALA A 289 7.47 1.96 11.66
N GLY A 290 7.82 0.85 10.99
CA GLY A 290 8.78 -0.15 11.49
C GLY A 290 8.21 -1.17 12.49
N VAL A 291 6.91 -1.11 12.79
CA VAL A 291 6.22 -2.11 13.60
C VAL A 291 5.55 -3.13 12.68
N GLU A 292 6.16 -4.31 12.58
CA GLU A 292 5.65 -5.45 11.83
C GLU A 292 5.88 -6.72 12.65
N LEU A 293 4.86 -7.59 12.69
CA LEU A 293 4.96 -8.94 13.22
C LEU A 293 4.63 -9.93 12.12
N GLU A 294 5.36 -11.04 12.12
CA GLU A 294 5.16 -12.14 11.19
C GLU A 294 5.13 -13.45 11.96
N GLN A 295 4.23 -14.36 11.59
CA GLN A 295 4.15 -15.70 12.16
C GLN A 295 3.85 -16.74 11.09
N ASP A 296 4.72 -17.74 10.98
CA ASP A 296 4.54 -18.88 10.10
C ASP A 296 3.69 -19.98 10.77
N VAL A 297 2.72 -20.50 10.01
CA VAL A 297 1.81 -21.57 10.43
C VAL A 297 1.67 -22.58 9.30
N GLU A 298 1.70 -23.87 9.64
CA GLU A 298 1.41 -24.95 8.70
C GLU A 298 -0.02 -25.46 8.88
N PHE A 299 -0.67 -25.81 7.77
CA PHE A 299 -1.98 -26.46 7.79
C PHE A 299 -2.05 -27.56 6.73
N ALA A 300 -2.89 -28.57 6.99
CA ALA A 300 -3.07 -29.70 6.08
C ALA A 300 -4.43 -29.61 5.37
N VAL A 301 -4.42 -29.80 4.06
CA VAL A 301 -5.60 -30.02 3.23
C VAL A 301 -5.70 -31.51 2.94
N VAL A 302 -6.83 -32.13 3.30
CA VAL A 302 -7.06 -33.59 3.23
C VAL A 302 -8.25 -33.91 2.34
#